data_AF-A0A553M2P0-F1
#
_entry.id   AF-A0A553M2P0-F1
#
_cell.length_a   1.000
_cell.length_b   1.000
_cell.length_c   1.000
_cell.angle_alpha   90.00
_cell.angle_beta   90.00
_cell.angle_gamma   90.00
#
_symmetry.space_group_name_H-M   'P 1'
#
loop_
_entity.id
_entity.type
_entity.pdbx_description
1 polymer ?
#
loop_
_entity_poly.entity_id
_entity_poly.type
_entity_poly.pdbx_seq_one_letter_code
_entity_poly.pdbx_strand_id
1 'polypeptide(L)'
;MDGRQLNRLLLEWIGAWDPFGLGKDAYDVEAASVLQAVYETEDARTLAARIQSIYEFAFDEPIPFPDCLKLARRLLELKQAASCPLP
;
A
#
# COMPACT_ATOMS: atom_id res chain seq x y z
N MET A 1 -13.03 -6.79 11.71
CA MET A 1 -12.47 -5.43 11.61
C MET A 1 -13.47 -4.59 10.84
N ASP A 2 -13.75 -3.33 11.23
CA ASP A 2 -14.60 -2.48 10.38
C ASP A 2 -13.78 -1.85 9.24
N GLY A 3 -14.45 -1.43 8.16
CA GLY A 3 -13.76 -0.89 6.98
C GLY A 3 -12.99 0.41 7.24
N ARG A 4 -13.41 1.23 8.22
CA ARG A 4 -12.72 2.47 8.58
C ARG A 4 -11.43 2.19 9.36
N GLN A 5 -11.43 1.17 10.20
CA GLN A 5 -10.28 0.69 10.94
C GLN A 5 -9.26 0.05 9.99
N LEU A 6 -9.71 -0.77 9.04
CA LEU A 6 -8.84 -1.33 8.01
C LEU A 6 -8.16 -0.23 7.17
N ASN A 7 -8.93 0.78 6.72
CA ASN A 7 -8.38 1.88 5.93
C ASN A 7 -7.30 2.66 6.70
N ARG A 8 -7.52 2.96 7.98
CA ARG A 8 -6.51 3.63 8.81
C ARG A 8 -5.24 2.80 8.94
N LEU A 9 -5.38 1.50 9.18
CA LEU A 9 -4.24 0.60 9.33
C LEU A 9 -3.45 0.47 8.02
N LEU A 10 -4.14 0.37 6.88
CA LEU A 10 -3.50 0.37 5.56
C LEU A 10 -2.73 1.67 5.30
N LEU A 11 -3.34 2.83 5.57
CA LEU A 11 -2.68 4.13 5.41
C LEU A 11 -1.44 4.25 6.32
N GLU A 12 -1.55 3.84 7.58
CA GLU A 12 -0.42 3.82 8.52
C GLU A 12 0.73 2.94 8.01
N TRP A 13 0.42 1.77 7.44
CA TRP A 13 1.44 0.86 6.91
C TRP A 13 2.11 1.40 5.66
N ILE A 14 1.35 2.06 4.77
CA ILE A 14 1.90 2.66 3.55
C ILE A 14 2.78 3.87 3.91
N GLY A 15 2.33 4.74 4.81
CA GLY A 15 3.14 5.88 5.28
C GLY A 15 4.40 5.42 6.00
N ALA A 16 4.30 4.43 6.90
CA ALA A 16 5.44 3.90 7.63
C ALA A 16 6.45 3.11 6.77
N TRP A 17 6.12 2.81 5.52
CA TRP A 17 7.06 2.17 4.59
C TRP A 17 8.26 3.09 4.27
N ASP A 18 8.03 4.40 4.19
CA ASP A 18 9.05 5.46 4.11
C ASP A 18 10.26 5.11 3.20
N PRO A 19 10.04 4.84 1.90
CA PRO A 19 11.10 4.35 1.01
C PRO A 19 12.22 5.38 0.78
N PHE A 20 11.97 6.66 1.03
CA PHE A 20 12.91 7.76 0.79
C PHE A 20 13.40 8.45 2.08
N GLY A 21 13.00 7.97 3.26
CA GLY A 21 13.44 8.52 4.54
C GLY A 21 12.94 9.94 4.82
N LEU A 22 11.76 10.30 4.30
CA LEU A 22 11.14 11.62 4.46
C LEU A 22 10.26 11.68 5.72
N GLY A 23 10.03 10.52 6.36
CA GLY A 23 9.12 10.37 7.47
C GLY A 23 7.70 10.02 7.01
N LYS A 24 6.99 9.26 7.84
CA LYS A 24 5.69 8.66 7.50
C LYS A 24 4.61 9.64 7.04
N ASP A 25 4.66 10.89 7.50
CA ASP A 25 3.64 11.91 7.23
C ASP A 25 3.87 12.61 5.87
N ALA A 26 4.98 12.29 5.17
CA ALA A 26 5.29 12.85 3.84
C ALA A 26 4.56 12.15 2.68
N TYR A 27 3.79 11.09 2.96
CA TYR A 27 3.24 10.18 1.95
C TYR A 27 1.71 10.13 1.92
N ASP A 28 1.00 11.08 2.55
CA ASP A 28 -0.46 11.02 2.69
C ASP A 28 -1.20 10.91 1.35
N VAL A 29 -0.69 11.59 0.31
CA VAL A 29 -1.29 11.61 -1.04
C VAL A 29 -1.05 10.28 -1.77
N GLU A 30 0.18 9.76 -1.70
CA GLU A 30 0.55 8.49 -2.32
C GLU A 30 -0.12 7.33 -1.59
N ALA A 31 -0.20 7.39 -0.25
CA ALA A 31 -0.87 6.41 0.58
C ALA A 31 -2.36 6.32 0.27
N ALA A 32 -3.04 7.45 0.06
CA ALA A 32 -4.44 7.45 -0.39
C ALA A 32 -4.60 6.79 -1.77
N SER A 33 -3.67 7.06 -2.69
CA SER A 33 -3.68 6.45 -4.04
C SER A 33 -3.42 4.94 -4.00
N VAL A 34 -2.48 4.49 -3.16
CA VAL A 34 -2.20 3.07 -2.94
C VAL A 34 -3.37 2.39 -2.24
N LEU A 35 -4.00 3.03 -1.25
CA LEU A 35 -5.20 2.51 -0.60
C LEU A 35 -6.31 2.23 -1.62
N GLN A 36 -6.53 3.15 -2.56
CA GLN A 36 -7.48 2.92 -3.65
C GLN A 36 -7.08 1.70 -4.48
N ALA A 37 -5.81 1.62 -4.91
CA ALA A 37 -5.30 0.50 -5.71
C ALA A 37 -5.43 -0.86 -4.99
N VAL A 38 -5.30 -0.90 -3.66
CA VAL A 38 -5.52 -2.12 -2.85
C VAL A 38 -6.95 -2.65 -3.01
N TYR A 39 -7.95 -1.79 -3.18
CA TYR A 39 -9.33 -2.22 -3.39
C TYR A 39 -9.64 -2.64 -4.84
N GLU A 40 -8.83 -2.23 -5.81
CA GLU A 40 -9.03 -2.51 -7.24
C GLU A 40 -8.49 -3.86 -7.70
N THR A 41 -7.62 -4.51 -6.92
CA THR A 41 -6.99 -5.79 -7.30
C THR A 41 -6.77 -6.72 -6.12
N GLU A 42 -6.68 -8.02 -6.42
CA GLU A 42 -6.24 -9.10 -5.50
C GLU A 42 -4.87 -9.68 -5.91
N ASP A 43 -4.28 -9.19 -7.02
CA ASP A 43 -2.99 -9.66 -7.50
C ASP A 43 -1.85 -8.77 -7.02
N ALA A 44 -0.91 -9.37 -6.27
CA ALA A 44 0.20 -8.65 -5.66
C ALA A 44 1.15 -8.03 -6.70
N ARG A 45 1.32 -8.62 -7.89
CA ARG A 45 2.19 -8.07 -8.93
C ARG A 45 1.57 -6.82 -9.55
N THR A 46 0.27 -6.85 -9.80
CA THR A 46 -0.52 -5.71 -10.29
C THR A 46 -0.46 -4.57 -9.29
N LEU A 47 -0.68 -4.86 -8.00
CA LEU A 47 -0.58 -3.84 -6.95
C LEU A 47 0.84 -3.28 -6.83
N ALA A 48 1.88 -4.12 -6.91
CA ALA A 48 3.27 -3.69 -6.87
C ALA A 48 3.64 -2.72 -8.01
N ALA A 49 3.17 -3.00 -9.22
CA ALA A 49 3.36 -2.12 -10.36
C ALA A 49 2.67 -0.76 -10.16
N ARG A 50 1.45 -0.76 -9.60
CA ARG A 50 0.73 0.48 -9.25
C ARG A 50 1.48 1.29 -8.19
N ILE A 51 1.95 0.65 -7.12
CA ILE A 51 2.76 1.29 -6.08
C ILE A 51 4.01 1.93 -6.70
N GLN A 52 4.73 1.18 -7.54
CA GLN A 52 5.93 1.69 -8.19
C GLN A 52 5.64 2.96 -9.01
N SER A 53 4.61 2.94 -9.86
CA SER A 53 4.24 4.09 -10.68
C SER A 53 3.74 5.29 -9.88
N ILE A 54 3.03 5.07 -8.76
CA ILE A 54 2.55 6.15 -7.88
C ILE A 54 3.75 6.89 -7.27
N TYR A 55 4.71 6.15 -6.70
CA TYR A 55 5.87 6.75 -6.07
C TYR A 55 6.86 7.34 -7.10
N GLU A 56 7.05 6.67 -8.24
CA GLU A 56 7.87 7.22 -9.33
C GLU A 56 7.30 8.55 -9.85
N PHE A 57 5.98 8.67 -9.98
CA PHE A 57 5.36 9.93 -10.38
C PHE A 57 5.48 11.03 -9.30
N ALA A 58 5.39 10.68 -8.02
CA ALA A 58 5.43 11.67 -6.94
C ALA A 58 6.85 12.17 -6.63
N PHE A 59 7.86 11.32 -6.80
CA PHE A 59 9.23 11.59 -6.35
C PHE A 59 10.26 11.61 -7.50
N ASP A 60 9.83 11.38 -8.74
CA ASP A 60 10.70 11.25 -9.92
C ASP A 60 11.82 10.20 -9.75
N GLU A 61 11.62 9.23 -8.84
CA GLU A 61 12.61 8.21 -8.49
C GLU A 61 11.98 6.80 -8.49
N PRO A 62 12.52 5.84 -9.26
CA PRO A 62 11.97 4.51 -9.33
C PRO A 62 12.36 3.68 -8.10
N ILE A 63 11.36 3.19 -7.37
CA ILE A 63 11.56 2.22 -6.28
C ILE A 63 11.81 0.82 -6.89
N PRO A 64 12.75 0.01 -6.37
CA PRO A 64 12.94 -1.36 -6.81
C PRO A 64 11.65 -2.18 -6.75
N PHE A 65 11.25 -2.79 -7.87
CA PHE A 65 10.03 -3.60 -7.95
C PHE A 65 9.91 -4.69 -6.86
N PRO A 66 10.99 -5.41 -6.46
CA PRO A 66 10.91 -6.37 -5.37
C PRO A 66 10.45 -5.76 -4.03
N ASP A 67 10.75 -4.49 -3.78
CA ASP A 67 10.35 -3.82 -2.54
C ASP A 67 8.89 -3.39 -2.61
N CYS A 68 8.43 -2.86 -3.75
CA CYS A 68 7.01 -2.64 -4.02
C CYS A 68 6.19 -3.94 -3.86
N LEU A 69 6.74 -5.07 -4.32
CA LEU A 69 6.09 -6.38 -4.22
C LEU A 69 5.98 -6.89 -2.77
N LYS A 70 6.98 -6.62 -1.92
CA LYS A 70 6.90 -6.96 -0.49
C LYS A 70 5.76 -6.18 0.16
N LEU A 71 5.67 -4.87 -0.08
CA LEU A 71 4.59 -4.04 0.44
C LEU A 71 3.22 -4.52 -0.07
N ALA A 72 3.08 -4.72 -1.38
CA ALA A 72 1.83 -5.18 -2.00
C ALA A 72 1.29 -6.47 -1.36
N ARG A 73 2.16 -7.46 -1.12
CA ARG A 73 1.78 -8.71 -0.45
C ARG A 73 1.23 -8.46 0.95
N ARG A 74 1.90 -7.62 1.74
CA ARG A 74 1.47 -7.28 3.11
C ARG A 74 0.11 -6.59 3.14
N LEU A 75 -0.13 -5.67 2.22
CA LEU A 75 -1.42 -4.95 2.14
C LEU A 75 -2.56 -5.89 1.77
N LEU A 76 -2.35 -6.81 0.81
CA LEU A 76 -3.35 -7.80 0.41
C LEU A 76 -3.60 -8.85 1.49
N GLU A 77 -2.55 -9.34 2.16
CA GLU A 77 -2.68 -10.23 3.33
C GLU A 77 -3.56 -9.58 4.41
N LEU A 78 -3.33 -8.29 4.71
CA LEU A 78 -4.11 -7.56 5.70
C LEU A 78 -5.58 -7.37 5.26
N LYS A 79 -5.81 -7.01 3.99
CA LYS A 79 -7.15 -6.90 3.40
C LYS A 79 -7.92 -8.22 3.50
N GLN A 80 -7.28 -9.34 3.16
CA GLN A 80 -7.88 -10.67 3.18
C GLN A 80 -8.18 -11.13 4.62
N ALA A 81 -7.27 -10.88 5.56
CA ALA A 81 -7.48 -11.18 6.97
C ALA A 81 -8.65 -10.40 7.58
N ALA A 82 -8.88 -9.16 7.13
CA ALA A 82 -10.02 -8.36 7.57
C ALA A 82 -11.36 -8.78 6.93
N SER A 83 -11.32 -9.37 5.74
CA SER A 83 -12.49 -9.81 4.97
C SER A 83 -12.95 -11.24 5.29
N CYS A 84 -12.11 -12.06 5.93
CA CYS A 84 -12.48 -13.40 6.37
C CYS A 84 -13.22 -13.36 7.73
N PRO A 85 -14.51 -13.72 7.79
CA PRO A 85 -15.09 -14.23 9.02
C PRO A 85 -14.45 -15.60 9.31
N LEU A 86 -13.77 -15.75 10.44
CA LEU A 86 -13.40 -17.08 10.92
C LEU A 86 -14.68 -17.92 11.08
N PRO A 87 -14.66 -19.21 10.70
CA PRO A 87 -15.83 -20.10 10.81
C PRO A 87 -16.25 -20.37 12.26
#